data_AF-A0A9D7X120-F1
#
_entry.id   AF-A0A9D7X120-F1
#
_cell.length_a   1.000
_cell.length_b   1.000
_cell.length_c   1.000
_cell.angle_alpha   90.00
_cell.angle_beta   90.00
_cell.angle_gamma   90.00
#
_symmetry.space_group_name_H-M   'P 1'
#
loop_
_entity.id
_entity.type
_entity.pdbx_description
1 polymer ?
#
loop_
_entity_poly.entity_id
_entity_poly.type
_entity_poly.pdbx_seq_one_letter_code
_entity_poly.pdbx_strand_id
1 'polypeptide(L)'
;AIATEIEEATQRLGKVTFEFVDSTFNEPKGQAEVICRAIIKRKIRPRLRTMGVNPRNTSRELFELMLEAGFTQIDVPRTALPHL
;
A
#
# COMPACT_ATOMS: atom_id res chain seq x y z
N ALA A 1 -5.70 -13.49 4.01
CA ALA A 1 -5.15 -12.22 4.53
C ALA A 1 -4.26 -11.66 3.45
N ILE A 2 -4.37 -10.37 3.14
CA ILE A 2 -3.80 -9.79 1.91
C ILE A 2 -2.30 -10.11 1.70
N ALA A 3 -1.50 -10.14 2.77
CA ALA A 3 -0.08 -10.48 2.68
C ALA A 3 0.19 -11.92 2.21
N THR A 4 -0.68 -12.88 2.56
CA THR A 4 -0.59 -14.27 2.07
C THR A 4 -0.92 -14.34 0.59
N GLU A 5 -1.96 -13.64 0.14
CA GLU A 5 -2.37 -13.62 -1.26
C GLU A 5 -1.28 -13.00 -2.15
N ILE A 6 -0.66 -11.90 -1.68
CA ILE A 6 0.47 -11.26 -2.37
C ILE A 6 1.69 -12.21 -2.41
N GLU A 7 2.00 -12.92 -1.33
CA GLU A 7 3.10 -13.88 -1.29
C GLU A 7 2.90 -15.03 -2.29
N GLU A 8 1.75 -15.70 -2.23
CA GLU A 8 1.41 -16.81 -3.13
C GLU A 8 1.43 -16.35 -4.60
N ALA A 9 0.85 -15.19 -4.89
CA ALA A 9 0.86 -14.63 -6.24
C ALA A 9 2.27 -14.25 -6.70
N THR A 10 3.11 -13.70 -5.83
CA THR A 10 4.52 -13.38 -6.14
C THR A 10 5.31 -14.64 -6.47
N GLN A 11 5.11 -15.72 -5.70
CA GLN A 11 5.76 -17.01 -5.95
C GLN A 11 5.31 -17.63 -7.27
N ARG A 12 4.02 -17.52 -7.60
CA ARG A 12 3.43 -18.13 -8.80
C ARG A 12 3.70 -17.34 -10.09
N LEU A 13 3.66 -16.02 -10.04
CA LEU A 13 3.70 -15.14 -11.21
C LEU A 13 5.05 -14.46 -11.42
N GLY A 14 5.94 -14.49 -10.43
CA GLY A 14 7.23 -13.82 -10.48
C GLY A 14 7.10 -12.29 -10.37
N LYS A 15 7.68 -11.55 -11.33
CA LYS A 15 7.75 -10.08 -11.26
C LYS A 15 6.48 -9.43 -11.83
N VAL A 16 5.47 -9.29 -10.98
CA VAL A 16 4.24 -8.54 -11.28
C VAL A 16 4.10 -7.30 -10.38
N THR A 17 3.26 -6.37 -10.80
CA THR A 17 2.84 -5.22 -10.00
C THR A 17 1.45 -5.49 -9.43
N PHE A 18 1.28 -5.30 -8.13
CA PHE A 18 -0.01 -5.38 -7.46
C PHE A 18 -0.57 -3.98 -7.25
N GLU A 19 -1.86 -3.84 -7.52
CA GLU A 19 -2.59 -2.61 -7.31
C GLU A 19 -3.64 -2.82 -6.23
N PHE A 20 -3.61 -1.96 -5.21
CA PHE A 20 -4.71 -1.84 -4.27
C PHE A 20 -5.83 -1.00 -4.91
N VAL A 21 -6.98 -1.64 -5.11
CA VAL A 21 -8.16 -1.07 -5.79
C VAL A 21 -9.14 -0.36 -4.84
N ASP A 22 -8.80 -0.27 -3.56
CA ASP A 22 -9.57 0.51 -2.58
C ASP A 22 -9.66 1.98 -3.02
N SER A 23 -10.80 2.63 -2.74
CA SER A 23 -10.98 4.06 -3.03
C SER A 23 -9.94 4.92 -2.33
N THR A 24 -9.50 4.50 -1.13
CA THR A 24 -8.40 5.09 -0.38
C THR A 24 -7.74 4.00 0.47
N PHE A 25 -6.46 3.76 0.22
CA PHE A 25 -5.68 2.70 0.85
C PHE A 25 -5.46 2.90 2.36
N ASN A 26 -5.30 4.14 2.83
CA ASN A 26 -5.05 4.47 4.24
C ASN A 26 -6.33 4.89 5.00
N GLU A 27 -7.48 4.39 4.57
CA GLU A 27 -8.76 4.58 5.24
C GLU A 27 -9.39 3.21 5.58
N PRO A 28 -9.80 2.97 6.84
CA PRO A 28 -9.61 3.80 8.04
C PRO A 28 -8.14 3.98 8.46
N LYS A 29 -7.88 5.05 9.22
CA LYS A 29 -6.55 5.34 9.79
C LYS A 29 -5.97 4.13 10.53
N GLY A 30 -4.70 3.82 10.28
CA GLY A 30 -3.98 2.71 10.91
C GLY A 30 -4.06 1.39 10.12
N GLN A 31 -5.03 1.23 9.22
CA GLN A 31 -5.19 -0.02 8.46
C GLN A 31 -4.05 -0.25 7.46
N ALA A 32 -3.61 0.80 6.76
CA ALA A 32 -2.51 0.70 5.81
C ALA A 32 -1.21 0.26 6.49
N GLU A 33 -0.92 0.75 7.69
CA GLU A 33 0.25 0.38 8.48
C GLU A 33 0.20 -1.12 8.87
N VAL A 34 -0.96 -1.63 9.26
CA VAL A 34 -1.15 -3.06 9.57
C VAL A 34 -0.86 -3.92 8.33
N ILE A 35 -1.36 -3.52 7.16
CA ILE A 35 -1.13 -4.21 5.89
C ILE A 35 0.36 -4.17 5.52
N CYS A 36 0.99 -3.00 5.55
CA CYS A 36 2.41 -2.86 5.21
C CYS A 36 3.29 -3.71 6.13
N ARG A 37 3.06 -3.67 7.46
CA ARG A 37 3.79 -4.51 8.41
C ARG A 37 3.56 -6.01 8.17
N ALA A 38 2.36 -6.42 7.75
CA ALA A 38 2.09 -7.82 7.41
C ALA A 38 2.87 -8.27 6.15
N ILE A 39 2.99 -7.40 5.14
CA ILE A 39 3.77 -7.66 3.92
C ILE A 39 5.28 -7.73 4.24
N ILE A 40 5.80 -6.75 4.97
CA ILE A 40 7.23 -6.67 5.37
C ILE A 40 7.66 -7.95 6.11
N LYS A 41 6.82 -8.45 7.02
CA LYS A 41 7.09 -9.69 7.77
C LYS A 41 7.30 -10.92 6.90
N ARG A 42 6.77 -10.95 5.68
CA ARG A 42 6.96 -12.07 4.72
C ARG A 42 8.31 -12.02 4.01
N LYS A 43 9.08 -10.93 4.14
CA LYS A 43 10.39 -10.74 3.49
C LYS A 43 10.35 -10.89 1.96
N ILE A 44 9.18 -10.65 1.37
CA ILE A 44 8.99 -10.54 -0.08
C ILE A 44 9.15 -9.07 -0.49
N ARG A 45 9.54 -8.83 -1.75
CA ARG A 45 9.67 -7.47 -2.31
C ARG A 45 8.79 -7.31 -3.57
N PRO A 46 7.46 -7.33 -3.42
CA PRO A 46 6.54 -7.09 -4.53
C PRO A 46 6.66 -5.64 -5.02
N ARG A 47 6.23 -5.37 -6.25
CA ARG A 47 5.98 -3.99 -6.68
C ARG A 47 4.52 -3.68 -6.35
N LEU A 48 4.31 -2.70 -5.49
CA LEU A 48 2.98 -2.29 -5.06
C LEU A 48 2.66 -0.90 -5.60
N ARG A 49 1.37 -0.67 -5.89
CA ARG A 49 0.82 0.65 -6.15
C ARG A 49 -0.56 0.81 -5.54
N THR A 50 -0.98 2.05 -5.35
CA THR A 50 -2.37 2.40 -5.02
C THR A 50 -2.79 3.68 -5.73
N MET A 51 -4.08 3.76 -6.06
CA MET A 51 -4.69 4.93 -6.70
C MET A 51 -5.19 5.99 -5.71
N GLY A 52 -5.17 5.70 -4.41
CA GLY A 52 -5.83 6.55 -3.43
C GLY A 52 -5.10 6.57 -2.10
N VAL A 53 -4.52 7.73 -1.75
CA VAL A 53 -4.06 8.02 -0.38
C VAL A 53 -4.75 9.29 0.11
N ASN A 54 -5.39 9.22 1.28
CA ASN A 54 -6.02 10.34 1.96
C ASN A 54 -4.95 11.10 2.77
N PRO A 55 -4.60 12.34 2.40
CA PRO A 55 -3.56 13.14 3.06
C PRO A 55 -3.82 13.39 4.55
N ARG A 56 -5.07 13.34 5.03
CA ARG A 56 -5.38 13.54 6.45
C ARG A 56 -4.93 12.36 7.33
N ASN A 57 -4.82 11.17 6.74
CA ASN A 57 -4.41 9.95 7.41
C ASN A 57 -2.97 9.54 7.05
N THR A 58 -2.16 10.46 6.51
CA THR A 58 -0.74 10.18 6.24
C THR A 58 0.14 10.58 7.41
N SER A 59 1.25 9.87 7.54
CA SER A 59 2.32 10.16 8.47
C SER A 59 3.64 9.79 7.81
N ARG A 60 4.75 10.31 8.35
CA ARG A 60 6.08 9.89 7.91
C ARG A 60 6.27 8.37 8.06
N GLU A 61 5.83 7.82 9.19
CA GLU A 61 5.91 6.38 9.46
C GLU A 61 5.16 5.56 8.41
N LEU A 62 3.96 5.99 8.01
CA LEU A 62 3.20 5.30 6.97
C LEU A 62 3.98 5.24 5.65
N PHE A 63 4.58 6.36 5.22
CA PHE A 63 5.36 6.37 3.98
C PHE A 63 6.62 5.51 4.07
N GLU A 64 7.30 5.48 5.22
CA GLU A 64 8.44 4.59 5.45
C GLU A 64 8.02 3.12 5.35
N LEU A 65 6.88 2.75 5.96
CA LEU A 65 6.30 1.41 5.85
C LEU A 65 5.89 1.06 4.42
N MET A 66 5.30 2.00 3.67
CA MET A 66 4.91 1.78 2.28
C MET A 66 6.14 1.53 1.40
N LEU A 67 7.21 2.33 1.57
CA LEU A 67 8.47 2.13 0.86
C LEU A 67 9.08 0.75 1.19
N GLU A 68 9.14 0.38 2.46
CA GLU A 68 9.68 -0.92 2.89
C GLU A 68 8.84 -2.11 2.39
N ALA A 69 7.52 -1.95 2.34
CA ALA A 69 6.60 -2.97 1.82
C ALA A 69 6.68 -3.15 0.30
N GLY A 70 7.29 -2.21 -0.42
CA GLY A 70 7.51 -2.28 -1.88
C GLY A 70 6.60 -1.39 -2.72
N PHE A 71 5.99 -0.35 -2.15
CA PHE A 71 5.28 0.66 -2.94
C PHE A 71 6.25 1.45 -3.82
N THR A 72 6.01 1.41 -5.14
CA THR A 72 6.79 2.14 -6.15
C THR A 72 6.02 3.32 -6.73
N GLN A 73 4.71 3.36 -6.53
CA GLN A 73 3.84 4.45 -6.97
C GLN A 73 2.67 4.60 -5.98
N ILE A 74 2.33 5.83 -5.65
CA ILE A 74 1.12 6.19 -4.92
C ILE A 74 0.47 7.36 -5.64
N ASP A 75 -0.86 7.35 -5.75
CA ASP A 75 -1.61 8.49 -6.27
C ASP A 75 -2.37 9.16 -5.11
N VAL A 76 -2.41 10.49 -5.13
CA VAL A 76 -3.23 11.30 -4.22
C VAL A 76 -4.37 11.90 -5.04
N PRO A 77 -5.60 11.39 -4.93
CA PRO A 77 -6.70 11.87 -5.73
C PRO A 77 -7.05 13.31 -5.35
N ARG A 78 -7.41 14.13 -6.34
CA ARG A 78 -7.76 15.54 -6.14
C ARG A 78 -8.87 15.74 -5.11
N THR A 79 -9.81 14.79 -5.01
CA THR A 79 -10.90 14.80 -4.02
C THR A 79 -10.43 14.62 -2.58
N ALA A 80 -9.24 14.05 -2.37
CA ALA A 80 -8.65 13.90 -1.04
C ALA A 80 -7.88 15.15 -0.58
N LEU A 81 -7.64 16.11 -1.48
CA LEU A 81 -7.12 17.42 -1.14
C LEU A 81 -8.31 18.33 -0.76
N PRO A 82 -8.37 18.87 0.47
CA PRO A 82 -9.35 19.90 0.79
C PRO A 82 -9.16 21.08 -0.18
N HIS A 83 -10.27 21.62 -0.68
CA HIS A 83 -10.32 22.64 -1.73
C HIS A 83 -9.20 23.69 -1.60
N LEU A 84 -8.17 23.56 -2.44
CA LEU A 84 -7.35 24.69 -2.88
C LEU A 84 -8.20 25.54 -3.83
#